data_AF-A0A7C1SMP5-F1
#
_entry.id   AF-A0A7C1SMP5-F1
#
_cell.length_a   1.000
_cell.length_b   1.000
_cell.length_c   1.000
_cell.angle_alpha   90.00
_cell.angle_beta   90.00
_cell.angle_gamma   90.00
#
_symmetry.space_group_name_H-M   'P 1'
#
loop_
_entity.id
_entity.type
_entity.pdbx_description
1 polymer ?
#
loop_
_entity_poly.entity_id
_entity_poly.type
_entity_poly.pdbx_seq_one_letter_code
_entity_poly.pdbx_strand_id
1 'polypeptide(L)'
;MKARIKNHILFILLFLLINISVGFADEAADVWSRLYNRAKTYEQRYEIMLNIAELEDRDLAPFLSTALYGLILTWRNPVNSSQLTLHNQLMELIVKQLGSLRVRESADHLFTVVKDAEDPFLKRDTLIALGKVGGTAYADEIAMLLRNLNFKPGKAAQAEEVVAYGCIAALERFKEPIGYEPVFFASIGWYTDRIKSKAVRALDVILADPSEVLGNIIKNNSIFQVKLQALNQEDRSNAPAEKKIEVATMALNQGLINVGRDITDRQLLQNLRIKAIEMLTILKFDSIRAISLMEDMLFEDYDINGKLSAIQALGFCPKTEAAEALRKFLETLNDRQQDGLPEKDNRIVISTIRALGNTKNKLAYPELVQVKFAGYGSSVVREAEEAIKKLNK
;
A
#
# COMPACT_ATOMS: atom_id res chain seq x y z
N MET A 1 62.47 10.96 2.18
CA MET A 1 62.25 11.88 1.04
C MET A 1 60.85 11.76 0.42
N LYS A 2 60.31 10.55 0.15
CA LYS A 2 58.93 10.36 -0.36
C LYS A 2 57.80 10.85 0.57
N ALA A 3 57.98 10.82 1.89
CA ALA A 3 56.97 11.30 2.85
C ALA A 3 56.86 12.84 2.92
N ARG A 4 57.96 13.58 2.67
CA ARG A 4 57.95 15.05 2.65
C ARG A 4 57.25 15.62 1.41
N ILE A 5 57.32 14.90 0.28
CA ILE A 5 56.67 15.30 -0.98
C ILE A 5 55.14 15.15 -0.87
N LYS A 6 54.65 14.10 -0.21
CA LYS A 6 53.21 13.93 0.07
C LYS A 6 52.64 15.07 0.92
N ASN A 7 53.36 15.51 1.95
CA ASN A 7 52.88 16.58 2.83
C ASN A 7 52.92 17.96 2.18
N HIS A 8 53.80 18.20 1.20
CA HIS A 8 53.82 19.47 0.45
C HIS A 8 52.74 19.54 -0.65
N ILE A 9 52.41 18.43 -1.30
CA ILE A 9 51.30 18.38 -2.27
C ILE A 9 49.96 18.61 -1.54
N LEU A 10 49.80 18.04 -0.35
CA LEU A 10 48.60 18.25 0.48
C LEU A 10 48.46 19.72 0.93
N PHE A 11 49.58 20.38 1.28
CA PHE A 11 49.58 21.77 1.74
C PHE A 11 49.29 22.78 0.61
N ILE A 12 49.75 22.50 -0.63
CA ILE A 12 49.49 23.37 -1.79
C ILE A 12 48.03 23.28 -2.24
N LEU A 13 47.42 22.08 -2.16
CA LEU A 13 45.97 21.91 -2.38
C LEU A 13 45.14 22.64 -1.33
N LEU A 14 45.57 22.62 -0.07
CA LEU A 14 44.89 23.31 1.03
C LEU A 14 44.99 24.85 0.93
N PHE A 15 46.10 25.38 0.42
CA PHE A 15 46.33 26.84 0.34
C PHE A 15 45.61 27.50 -0.85
N LEU A 16 45.29 26.74 -1.89
CA LEU A 16 44.51 27.25 -3.05
C LEU A 16 43.01 27.39 -2.75
N LEU A 17 42.51 26.74 -1.69
CA LEU A 17 41.09 26.74 -1.32
C LEU A 17 40.64 27.96 -0.50
N ILE A 18 41.56 28.79 0.00
CA ILE A 18 41.23 29.84 1.00
C ILE A 18 40.93 31.22 0.37
N ASN A 19 41.20 31.45 -0.92
CA ASN A 19 41.06 32.78 -1.54
C ASN A 19 39.84 32.97 -2.46
N ILE A 20 38.88 32.05 -2.49
CA ILE A 20 37.72 32.17 -3.38
C ILE A 20 36.51 32.54 -2.52
N SER A 21 36.30 33.83 -2.31
CA SER A 21 35.04 34.31 -1.74
C SER A 21 34.45 35.45 -2.57
N VAL A 22 33.22 35.19 -3.02
CA VAL A 22 32.18 36.11 -3.51
C VAL A 22 32.35 36.61 -4.97
N GLY A 23 32.01 35.75 -5.95
CA GLY A 23 31.79 36.20 -7.34
C GLY A 23 31.78 35.15 -8.46
N PHE A 24 32.23 33.91 -8.22
CA PHE A 24 32.63 32.98 -9.30
C PHE A 24 32.10 31.55 -9.16
N ALA A 25 30.78 31.33 -9.19
CA ALA A 25 30.23 29.97 -9.21
C ALA A 25 30.65 29.21 -10.49
N ASP A 26 30.63 29.90 -11.64
CA ASP A 26 30.98 29.34 -12.96
C ASP A 26 32.46 28.88 -13.04
N GLU A 27 33.39 29.64 -12.45
CA GLU A 27 34.82 29.26 -12.47
C GLU A 27 35.12 28.06 -11.58
N ALA A 28 34.39 27.89 -10.47
CA ALA A 28 34.57 26.76 -9.58
C ALA A 28 34.17 25.45 -10.27
N ALA A 29 33.01 25.41 -10.93
CA ALA A 29 32.56 24.26 -11.69
C ALA A 29 33.55 23.86 -12.80
N ASP A 30 34.12 24.85 -13.50
CA ASP A 30 35.14 24.65 -14.53
C ASP A 30 36.47 24.11 -13.98
N VAL A 31 36.92 24.59 -12.82
CA VAL A 31 38.13 24.08 -12.17
C VAL A 31 37.95 22.62 -11.78
N TRP A 32 36.85 22.28 -11.12
CA TRP A 32 36.56 20.92 -10.68
C TRP A 32 36.39 19.95 -11.84
N SER A 33 35.67 20.35 -12.88
CA SER A 33 35.51 19.57 -14.11
C SER A 33 36.86 19.26 -14.76
N ARG A 34 37.76 20.25 -14.83
CA ARG A 34 39.13 20.06 -15.37
C ARG A 34 39.98 19.15 -14.50
N LEU A 35 39.91 19.28 -13.17
CA LEU A 35 40.62 18.41 -12.24
C LEU A 35 40.17 16.95 -12.41
N TYR A 36 38.87 16.70 -12.43
CA TYR A 36 38.30 15.37 -12.61
C TYR A 36 38.71 14.75 -13.95
N ASN A 37 38.63 15.51 -15.04
CA ASN A 37 38.99 15.02 -16.38
C ASN A 37 40.48 14.72 -16.53
N ARG A 38 41.36 15.38 -15.75
CA ARG A 38 42.80 15.12 -15.73
C ARG A 38 43.20 13.93 -14.84
N ALA A 39 42.31 13.49 -13.95
CA ALA A 39 42.57 12.37 -13.05
C ALA A 39 42.72 11.07 -13.84
N LYS A 40 43.79 10.32 -13.54
CA LYS A 40 44.19 9.10 -14.26
C LYS A 40 43.66 7.82 -13.62
N THR A 41 43.28 7.88 -12.35
CA THR A 41 42.84 6.71 -11.58
C THR A 41 41.48 6.95 -10.94
N TYR A 42 40.76 5.86 -10.60
CA TYR A 42 39.47 5.96 -9.93
C TYR A 42 39.59 6.57 -8.54
N GLU A 43 40.68 6.32 -7.82
CA GLU A 43 40.94 6.91 -6.50
C GLU A 43 41.03 8.44 -6.61
N GLN A 44 41.77 8.96 -7.60
CA GLN A 44 41.86 10.40 -7.81
C GLN A 44 40.51 11.01 -8.17
N ARG A 45 39.74 10.35 -9.02
CA ARG A 45 38.38 10.78 -9.40
C ARG A 45 37.42 10.77 -8.22
N TYR A 46 37.53 9.76 -7.35
CA TYR A 46 36.74 9.64 -6.14
C TYR A 46 37.02 10.77 -5.15
N GLU A 47 38.28 11.04 -4.83
CA GLU A 47 38.66 12.15 -3.95
C GLU A 47 38.21 13.51 -4.48
N ILE A 48 38.35 13.73 -5.80
CA ILE A 48 37.86 14.96 -6.43
C ILE A 48 36.33 15.05 -6.29
N MET A 49 35.61 13.95 -6.57
CA MET A 49 34.16 13.96 -6.52
C MET A 49 33.62 14.12 -5.09
N LEU A 50 34.32 13.65 -4.06
CA LEU A 50 34.00 13.95 -2.66
C LEU A 50 33.96 15.46 -2.42
N ASN A 51 34.99 16.19 -2.86
CA ASN A 51 35.03 17.65 -2.74
C ASN A 51 33.90 18.32 -3.54
N ILE A 52 33.58 17.81 -4.73
CA ILE A 52 32.48 18.32 -5.57
C ILE A 52 31.12 18.14 -4.87
N ALA A 53 30.90 16.99 -4.22
CA ALA A 53 29.65 16.71 -3.53
C ALA A 53 29.42 17.64 -2.32
N GLU A 54 30.48 18.04 -1.62
CA GLU A 54 30.42 18.98 -0.48
C GLU A 54 29.97 20.39 -0.87
N LEU A 55 30.14 20.79 -2.14
CA LEU A 55 29.78 22.14 -2.59
C LEU A 55 28.28 22.35 -2.73
N GLU A 56 27.50 21.29 -2.93
CA GLU A 56 26.04 21.33 -3.20
C GLU A 56 25.64 22.34 -4.30
N ASP A 57 26.55 22.62 -5.24
CA ASP A 57 26.36 23.63 -6.28
C ASP A 57 25.62 23.04 -7.50
N ARG A 58 24.57 23.72 -7.95
CA ARG A 58 23.76 23.32 -9.11
C ARG A 58 24.48 23.54 -10.42
N ASP A 59 25.44 24.45 -10.49
CA ASP A 59 26.20 24.72 -11.72
C ASP A 59 27.07 23.51 -12.14
N LEU A 60 27.33 22.59 -11.20
CA LEU A 60 27.99 21.31 -11.45
C LEU A 60 27.08 20.26 -12.11
N ALA A 61 25.77 20.49 -12.22
CA ALA A 61 24.82 19.50 -12.73
C ALA A 61 25.17 18.96 -14.14
N PRO A 62 25.54 19.78 -15.15
CA PRO A 62 25.93 19.29 -16.46
C PRO A 62 27.19 18.42 -16.41
N PHE A 63 28.16 18.80 -15.57
CA PHE A 63 29.38 18.04 -15.36
C PHE A 63 29.09 16.69 -14.70
N LEU A 64 28.29 16.65 -13.63
CA LEU A 64 27.91 15.43 -12.93
C LEU A 64 27.17 14.45 -13.87
N SER A 65 26.27 14.97 -14.70
CA SER A 65 25.56 14.16 -15.70
C SER A 65 26.53 13.54 -16.72
N THR A 66 27.47 14.35 -17.24
CA THR A 66 28.51 13.90 -18.17
C THR A 66 29.46 12.89 -17.53
N ALA A 67 29.85 13.11 -16.27
CA ALA A 67 30.71 12.21 -15.51
C ALA A 67 30.03 10.84 -15.28
N LEU A 68 28.73 10.84 -14.94
CA LEU A 68 27.96 9.60 -14.83
C LEU A 68 27.91 8.85 -16.15
N TYR A 69 27.58 9.54 -17.25
CA TYR A 69 27.56 8.94 -18.58
C TYR A 69 28.91 8.33 -18.96
N GLY A 70 30.01 9.03 -18.70
CA GLY A 70 31.36 8.51 -18.92
C GLY A 70 31.64 7.22 -18.14
N LEU A 71 31.19 7.12 -16.89
CA LEU A 71 31.35 5.90 -16.09
C LEU A 71 30.48 4.74 -16.57
N ILE A 72 29.28 5.02 -17.08
CA ILE A 72 28.40 4.03 -17.73
C ILE A 72 29.10 3.42 -18.95
N LEU A 73 29.74 4.24 -19.79
CA LEU A 73 30.45 3.76 -20.98
C LEU A 73 31.64 2.84 -20.65
N THR A 74 32.27 3.03 -19.49
CA THR A 74 33.42 2.20 -19.06
C THR A 74 33.03 1.03 -18.16
N TRP A 75 31.73 0.83 -17.88
CA TRP A 75 31.22 -0.15 -16.90
C TRP A 75 31.71 -1.58 -17.17
N ARG A 76 31.79 -2.00 -18.44
CA ARG A 76 32.18 -3.38 -18.82
C ARG A 76 33.68 -3.63 -18.85
N ASN A 77 34.51 -2.63 -18.54
CA ASN A 77 35.97 -2.72 -18.64
C ASN A 77 36.72 -2.50 -17.29
N PRO A 78 36.30 -3.04 -16.14
CA PRO A 78 37.09 -2.97 -14.93
C PRO A 78 38.27 -3.95 -15.00
N VAL A 79 39.48 -3.48 -14.69
CA VAL A 79 40.70 -4.32 -14.77
C VAL A 79 40.71 -5.38 -13.66
N ASN A 80 40.09 -5.10 -12.52
CA ASN A 80 39.98 -6.01 -11.37
C ASN A 80 38.83 -5.63 -10.42
N SER A 81 38.57 -6.48 -9.41
CA SER A 81 37.49 -6.31 -8.42
C SER A 81 37.63 -5.06 -7.55
N SER A 82 38.85 -4.62 -7.23
CA SER A 82 39.09 -3.40 -6.45
C SER A 82 38.72 -2.15 -7.25
N GLN A 83 39.07 -2.11 -8.53
CA GLN A 83 38.67 -1.02 -9.43
C GLN A 83 37.16 -1.00 -9.68
N LEU A 84 36.53 -2.18 -9.79
CA LEU A 84 35.06 -2.26 -9.88
C LEU A 84 34.39 -1.69 -8.62
N THR A 85 34.94 -1.96 -7.44
CA THR A 85 34.41 -1.41 -6.18
C THR A 85 34.49 0.12 -6.16
N LEU A 86 35.66 0.69 -6.51
CA LEU A 86 35.83 2.14 -6.58
C LEU A 86 34.97 2.80 -7.66
N HIS A 87 34.80 2.13 -8.81
CA HIS A 87 33.93 2.57 -9.89
C HIS A 87 32.46 2.66 -9.42
N ASN A 88 31.96 1.62 -8.72
CA ASN A 88 30.63 1.64 -8.12
C ASN A 88 30.46 2.73 -7.05
N GLN A 89 31.45 2.90 -6.17
CA GLN A 89 31.41 3.96 -5.14
C GLN A 89 31.39 5.37 -5.75
N LEU A 90 32.15 5.59 -6.81
CA LEU A 90 32.16 6.85 -7.53
C LEU A 90 30.81 7.12 -8.22
N MET A 91 30.21 6.10 -8.85
CA MET A 91 28.87 6.23 -9.43
C MET A 91 27.81 6.50 -8.36
N GLU A 92 27.85 5.79 -7.23
CA GLU A 92 26.94 5.99 -6.11
C GLU A 92 26.96 7.45 -5.62
N LEU A 93 28.15 8.03 -5.54
CA LEU A 93 28.34 9.41 -5.10
C LEU A 93 27.77 10.41 -6.12
N ILE A 94 28.04 10.23 -7.41
CA ILE A 94 27.48 11.08 -8.48
C ILE A 94 25.96 10.96 -8.54
N VAL A 95 25.42 9.75 -8.48
CA VAL A 95 23.99 9.46 -8.47
C VAL A 95 23.29 10.16 -7.30
N LYS A 96 23.86 10.06 -6.09
CA LYS A 96 23.34 10.76 -4.91
C LYS A 96 23.34 12.27 -5.11
N GLN A 97 24.40 12.83 -5.68
CA GLN A 97 24.51 14.26 -5.92
C GLN A 97 23.49 14.75 -6.95
N LEU A 98 23.36 14.05 -8.09
CA LEU A 98 22.34 14.34 -9.11
C LEU A 98 20.92 14.31 -8.51
N GLY A 99 20.64 13.31 -7.67
CA GLY A 99 19.38 13.23 -6.93
C GLY A 99 19.19 14.35 -5.92
N SER A 100 20.23 14.76 -5.20
CA SER A 100 20.19 15.87 -4.23
C SER A 100 19.88 17.20 -4.92
N LEU A 101 20.59 17.48 -6.01
CA LEU A 101 20.43 18.67 -6.85
C LEU A 101 19.16 18.66 -7.70
N ARG A 102 18.47 17.51 -7.79
CA ARG A 102 17.23 17.28 -8.58
C ARG A 102 17.41 17.55 -10.08
N VAL A 103 18.52 17.08 -10.65
CA VAL A 103 18.89 17.28 -12.06
C VAL A 103 18.03 16.39 -12.97
N ARG A 104 16.95 16.94 -13.54
CA ARG A 104 15.95 16.21 -14.34
C ARG A 104 16.54 15.56 -15.59
N GLU A 105 17.46 16.25 -16.23
CA GLU A 105 18.13 15.86 -17.47
C GLU A 105 18.98 14.59 -17.29
N SER A 106 19.26 14.20 -16.04
CA SER A 106 20.03 12.98 -15.73
C SER A 106 19.17 11.72 -15.62
N ALA A 107 17.84 11.83 -15.74
CA ALA A 107 16.93 10.69 -15.55
C ALA A 107 17.29 9.47 -16.44
N ASP A 108 17.62 9.69 -17.71
CA ASP A 108 17.98 8.62 -18.66
C ASP A 108 19.27 7.89 -18.27
N HIS A 109 20.26 8.64 -17.79
CA HIS A 109 21.52 8.07 -17.30
C HIS A 109 21.30 7.30 -16.00
N LEU A 110 20.53 7.87 -15.07
CA LEU A 110 20.14 7.17 -13.83
C LEU A 110 19.39 5.88 -14.14
N PHE A 111 18.44 5.89 -15.06
CA PHE A 111 17.69 4.69 -15.41
C PHE A 111 18.57 3.63 -16.10
N THR A 112 19.54 4.04 -16.92
CA THR A 112 20.56 3.13 -17.46
C THR A 112 21.32 2.43 -16.34
N VAL A 113 21.72 3.15 -15.28
CA VAL A 113 22.37 2.55 -14.10
C VAL A 113 21.44 1.57 -13.39
N VAL A 114 20.14 1.88 -13.23
CA VAL A 114 19.16 0.96 -12.63
C VAL A 114 19.11 -0.37 -13.40
N LYS A 115 19.16 -0.32 -14.74
CA LYS A 115 19.09 -1.51 -15.59
C LYS A 115 20.35 -2.36 -15.50
N ASP A 116 21.50 -1.71 -15.62
CA ASP A 116 22.77 -2.40 -15.89
C ASP A 116 23.57 -2.73 -14.62
N ALA A 117 23.29 -2.07 -13.49
CA ALA A 117 24.05 -2.29 -12.26
C ALA A 117 23.83 -3.69 -11.66
N GLU A 118 24.90 -4.41 -11.34
CA GLU A 118 24.80 -5.69 -10.60
C GLU A 118 24.69 -5.47 -9.08
N ASP A 119 25.31 -4.41 -8.57
CA ASP A 119 25.30 -4.08 -7.15
C ASP A 119 23.91 -3.59 -6.69
N PRO A 120 23.23 -4.29 -5.77
CA PRO A 120 21.92 -3.90 -5.28
C PRO A 120 21.94 -2.55 -4.55
N PHE A 121 23.04 -2.17 -3.90
CA PHE A 121 23.13 -0.90 -3.17
C PHE A 121 23.18 0.29 -4.13
N LEU A 122 23.98 0.19 -5.19
CA LEU A 122 24.00 1.18 -6.26
C LEU A 122 22.63 1.28 -6.95
N LYS A 123 21.97 0.15 -7.25
CA LYS A 123 20.60 0.14 -7.79
C LYS A 123 19.62 0.88 -6.89
N ARG A 124 19.63 0.61 -5.58
CA ARG A 124 18.77 1.29 -4.60
C ARG A 124 18.99 2.80 -4.63
N ASP A 125 20.23 3.24 -4.52
CA ASP A 125 20.54 4.67 -4.44
C ASP A 125 20.21 5.40 -5.74
N THR A 126 20.36 4.71 -6.87
CA THR A 126 19.94 5.19 -8.18
C THR A 126 18.43 5.30 -8.31
N LEU A 127 17.66 4.32 -7.84
CA LEU A 127 16.19 4.40 -7.81
C LEU A 127 15.72 5.57 -6.93
N ILE A 128 16.33 5.77 -5.76
CA ILE A 128 16.04 6.91 -4.88
C ILE A 128 16.34 8.23 -5.58
N ALA A 129 17.50 8.35 -6.24
CA ALA A 129 17.87 9.53 -7.00
C ALA A 129 16.89 9.78 -8.15
N LEU A 130 16.47 8.73 -8.87
CA LEU A 130 15.49 8.84 -9.95
C LEU A 130 14.14 9.38 -9.44
N GLY A 131 13.70 8.92 -8.27
CA GLY A 131 12.55 9.48 -7.56
C GLY A 131 12.71 10.98 -7.25
N LYS A 132 13.89 11.40 -6.79
CA LYS A 132 14.17 12.82 -6.44
C LYS A 132 14.25 13.75 -7.65
N VAL A 133 14.81 13.28 -8.77
CA VAL A 133 14.85 14.08 -10.01
C VAL A 133 13.49 14.11 -10.71
N GLY A 134 12.55 13.22 -10.34
CA GLY A 134 11.22 13.16 -10.95
C GLY A 134 11.22 12.44 -12.29
N GLY A 135 11.96 11.33 -12.40
CA GLY A 135 12.01 10.48 -13.59
C GLY A 135 10.75 9.64 -13.80
N THR A 136 9.57 10.28 -13.82
CA THR A 136 8.25 9.62 -13.92
C THR A 136 8.04 8.87 -15.23
N ALA A 137 8.80 9.22 -16.28
CA ALA A 137 8.83 8.47 -17.54
C ALA A 137 9.20 6.98 -17.37
N TYR A 138 9.80 6.61 -16.24
CA TYR A 138 10.21 5.24 -15.91
C TYR A 138 9.35 4.59 -14.81
N ALA A 139 8.19 5.19 -14.49
CA ALA A 139 7.30 4.67 -13.45
C ALA A 139 6.83 3.24 -13.77
N ASP A 140 6.51 2.96 -15.03
CA ASP A 140 6.02 1.65 -15.49
C ASP A 140 7.08 0.56 -15.32
N GLU A 141 8.32 0.83 -15.72
CA GLU A 141 9.42 -0.12 -15.59
C GLU A 141 9.81 -0.37 -14.14
N ILE A 142 9.75 0.66 -13.28
CA ILE A 142 10.02 0.52 -11.85
C ILE A 142 8.88 -0.23 -11.16
N ALA A 143 7.63 0.05 -11.51
CA ALA A 143 6.46 -0.69 -11.04
C ALA A 143 6.56 -2.17 -11.44
N MET A 144 6.95 -2.45 -12.69
CA MET A 144 7.19 -3.80 -13.18
C MET A 144 8.35 -4.48 -12.44
N LEU A 145 9.45 -3.77 -12.18
CA LEU A 145 10.57 -4.30 -11.40
C LEU A 145 10.13 -4.70 -9.99
N LEU A 146 9.40 -3.84 -9.28
CA LEU A 146 8.89 -4.15 -7.94
C LEU A 146 7.89 -5.30 -7.98
N ARG A 147 6.98 -5.33 -8.97
CA ARG A 147 6.06 -6.45 -9.18
C ARG A 147 6.79 -7.77 -9.32
N ASN A 148 7.88 -7.79 -10.08
CA ASN A 148 8.68 -9.00 -10.28
C ASN A 148 9.35 -9.45 -8.97
N LEU A 149 9.85 -8.52 -8.15
CA LEU A 149 10.43 -8.81 -6.84
C LEU A 149 9.40 -9.34 -5.82
N ASN A 150 8.10 -9.04 -6.01
CA ASN A 150 7.04 -9.50 -5.10
C ASN A 150 6.70 -11.00 -5.23
N PHE A 151 7.01 -11.66 -6.36
CA PHE A 151 6.49 -13.02 -6.63
C PHE A 151 7.00 -14.11 -5.68
N LYS A 152 8.19 -13.97 -5.08
CA LYS A 152 8.77 -14.78 -3.99
C LYS A 152 10.24 -14.35 -3.76
N PRO A 153 10.83 -14.63 -2.58
CA PRO A 153 12.25 -14.40 -2.38
C PRO A 153 13.07 -15.33 -3.27
N GLY A 154 14.00 -14.77 -4.03
CA GLY A 154 15.02 -15.54 -4.74
C GLY A 154 16.14 -16.02 -3.81
N LYS A 155 17.19 -16.59 -4.40
CA LYS A 155 18.41 -17.00 -3.67
C LYS A 155 19.13 -15.82 -3.00
N ALA A 156 18.87 -14.60 -3.47
CA ALA A 156 19.49 -13.36 -3.01
C ALA A 156 18.48 -12.43 -2.32
N ALA A 157 17.62 -12.97 -1.45
CA ALA A 157 16.54 -12.24 -0.78
C ALA A 157 16.97 -10.89 -0.17
N GLN A 158 18.14 -10.83 0.49
CA GLN A 158 18.64 -9.58 1.07
C GLN A 158 18.97 -8.52 0.00
N ALA A 159 19.53 -8.91 -1.15
CA ALA A 159 19.81 -8.00 -2.25
C ALA A 159 18.52 -7.51 -2.91
N GLU A 160 17.54 -8.40 -3.08
CA GLU A 160 16.21 -8.08 -3.61
C GLU A 160 15.44 -7.09 -2.73
N GLU A 161 15.56 -7.21 -1.40
CA GLU A 161 15.00 -6.23 -0.44
C GLU A 161 15.59 -4.84 -0.60
N VAL A 162 16.90 -4.76 -0.83
CA VAL A 162 17.62 -3.49 -1.03
C VAL A 162 17.10 -2.79 -2.28
N VAL A 163 16.89 -3.53 -3.38
CA VAL A 163 16.31 -2.99 -4.62
C VAL A 163 14.84 -2.61 -4.42
N ALA A 164 14.04 -3.46 -3.76
CA ALA A 164 12.63 -3.19 -3.47
C ALA A 164 12.45 -1.88 -2.67
N TYR A 165 13.32 -1.61 -1.69
CA TYR A 165 13.33 -0.34 -0.97
C TYR A 165 13.49 0.86 -1.92
N GLY A 166 14.42 0.76 -2.87
CA GLY A 166 14.65 1.78 -3.89
C GLY A 166 13.41 1.99 -4.76
N CYS A 167 12.78 0.91 -5.23
CA CYS A 167 11.57 0.99 -6.05
C CYS A 167 10.42 1.68 -5.29
N ILE A 168 10.17 1.29 -4.04
CA ILE A 168 9.12 1.91 -3.21
C ILE A 168 9.41 3.40 -3.01
N ALA A 169 10.66 3.78 -2.73
CA ALA A 169 11.04 5.17 -2.57
C ALA A 169 10.89 5.99 -3.86
N ALA A 170 11.18 5.40 -5.02
CA ALA A 170 10.96 6.05 -6.31
C ALA A 170 9.47 6.25 -6.61
N LEU A 171 8.67 5.18 -6.50
CA LEU A 171 7.22 5.21 -6.78
C LEU A 171 6.47 6.15 -5.84
N GLU A 172 6.84 6.19 -4.55
CA GLU A 172 6.31 7.16 -3.57
C GLU A 172 6.54 8.61 -4.02
N ARG A 173 7.66 8.90 -4.68
CA ARG A 173 7.99 10.25 -5.18
C ARG A 173 7.30 10.57 -6.49
N PHE A 174 7.11 9.58 -7.35
CA PHE A 174 6.40 9.76 -8.62
C PHE A 174 4.92 10.07 -8.40
N LYS A 175 4.28 9.46 -7.38
CA LYS A 175 2.85 9.62 -7.08
C LYS A 175 1.95 9.26 -8.26
N GLU A 176 2.37 8.26 -9.01
CA GLU A 176 1.63 7.74 -10.17
C GLU A 176 0.81 6.51 -9.77
N PRO A 177 -0.46 6.39 -10.23
CA PRO A 177 -1.33 5.26 -9.87
C PRO A 177 -0.73 3.88 -10.17
N ILE A 178 0.06 3.75 -11.24
CA ILE A 178 0.69 2.49 -11.66
C ILE A 178 1.64 1.90 -10.60
N GLY A 179 2.18 2.74 -9.72
CA GLY A 179 3.02 2.31 -8.60
C GLY A 179 2.25 1.70 -7.43
N TYR A 180 0.94 1.95 -7.33
CA TYR A 180 0.17 1.61 -6.13
C TYR A 180 0.09 0.09 -5.91
N GLU A 181 -0.32 -0.67 -6.92
CA GLU A 181 -0.50 -2.13 -6.79
C GLU A 181 0.79 -2.87 -6.44
N PRO A 182 1.94 -2.65 -7.12
CA PRO A 182 3.20 -3.28 -6.72
C PRO A 182 3.66 -2.90 -5.31
N VAL A 183 3.45 -1.66 -4.88
CA VAL A 183 3.77 -1.22 -3.50
C VAL A 183 2.82 -1.87 -2.49
N PHE A 184 1.54 -2.06 -2.83
CA PHE A 184 0.58 -2.77 -1.98
C PHE A 184 1.01 -4.21 -1.77
N PHE A 185 1.41 -4.92 -2.83
CA PHE A 185 1.92 -6.28 -2.70
C PHE A 185 3.22 -6.35 -1.89
N ALA A 186 4.09 -5.34 -1.99
CA ALA A 186 5.28 -5.26 -1.15
C ALA A 186 4.94 -5.07 0.34
N SER A 187 3.83 -4.40 0.65
CA SER A 187 3.38 -4.17 2.04
C SER A 187 2.92 -5.46 2.75
N ILE A 188 2.46 -6.46 2.00
CA ILE A 188 1.93 -7.73 2.52
C ILE A 188 2.77 -8.95 2.15
N GLY A 189 3.82 -8.77 1.36
CA GLY A 189 4.63 -9.84 0.78
C GLY A 189 5.62 -10.50 1.74
N TRP A 190 6.66 -11.11 1.18
CA TRP A 190 7.64 -11.88 1.93
C TRP A 190 8.69 -11.04 2.67
N TYR A 191 8.76 -9.74 2.39
CA TYR A 191 9.79 -8.86 2.92
C TYR A 191 9.77 -8.71 4.45
N THR A 192 10.89 -8.23 4.99
CA THR A 192 11.04 -7.78 6.39
C THR A 192 10.08 -6.64 6.74
N ASP A 193 9.79 -6.51 8.04
CA ASP A 193 8.89 -5.47 8.55
C ASP A 193 9.35 -4.06 8.21
N ARG A 194 10.66 -3.84 8.06
CA ARG A 194 11.22 -2.56 7.61
C ARG A 194 10.70 -2.18 6.22
N ILE A 195 10.74 -3.11 5.26
CA ILE A 195 10.27 -2.89 3.89
C ILE A 195 8.75 -2.77 3.87
N LYS A 196 8.05 -3.68 4.55
CA LYS A 196 6.58 -3.64 4.65
C LYS A 196 6.08 -2.32 5.22
N SER A 197 6.67 -1.85 6.32
CA SER A 197 6.32 -0.57 6.94
C SER A 197 6.61 0.62 6.03
N LYS A 198 7.69 0.57 5.24
CA LYS A 198 7.99 1.59 4.24
C LYS A 198 6.95 1.58 3.11
N ALA A 199 6.55 0.41 2.63
CA ALA A 199 5.52 0.26 1.62
C ALA A 199 4.15 0.78 2.10
N VAL A 200 3.72 0.40 3.31
CA VAL A 200 2.45 0.91 3.91
C VAL A 200 2.41 2.43 3.91
N ARG A 201 3.47 3.11 4.40
CA ARG A 201 3.53 4.57 4.40
C ARG A 201 3.55 5.18 3.00
N ALA A 202 4.14 4.49 2.04
CA ALA A 202 4.19 4.97 0.67
C ALA A 202 2.81 4.95 -0.01
N LEU A 203 1.94 3.99 0.33
CA LEU A 203 0.59 3.89 -0.26
C LEU A 203 -0.21 5.18 -0.07
N ASP A 204 -0.20 5.74 1.14
CA ASP A 204 -0.93 6.97 1.48
C ASP A 204 -0.43 8.20 0.71
N VAL A 205 0.81 8.15 0.23
CA VAL A 205 1.44 9.23 -0.53
C VAL A 205 1.22 9.06 -2.04
N ILE A 206 1.17 7.82 -2.52
CA ILE A 206 1.03 7.50 -3.95
C ILE A 206 -0.38 7.85 -4.44
N LEU A 207 -1.42 7.43 -3.71
CA LEU A 207 -2.82 7.74 -4.03
C LEU A 207 -3.59 8.12 -2.76
N ALA A 208 -4.29 9.25 -2.82
CA ALA A 208 -5.21 9.65 -1.77
C ALA A 208 -6.47 8.77 -1.76
N ASP A 209 -6.98 8.46 -2.95
CA ASP A 209 -8.14 7.59 -3.17
C ASP A 209 -7.69 6.35 -3.97
N PRO A 210 -7.44 5.21 -3.30
CA PRO A 210 -7.07 3.96 -3.94
C PRO A 210 -8.25 3.03 -4.23
N SER A 211 -9.50 3.50 -4.11
CA SER A 211 -10.69 2.63 -4.13
C SER A 211 -10.81 1.81 -5.41
N GLU A 212 -10.49 2.38 -6.58
CA GLU A 212 -10.53 1.65 -7.85
C GLU A 212 -9.51 0.50 -7.88
N VAL A 213 -8.27 0.77 -7.48
CA VAL A 213 -7.19 -0.23 -7.49
C VAL A 213 -7.47 -1.33 -6.47
N LEU A 214 -7.86 -0.97 -5.24
CA LEU A 214 -8.17 -1.95 -4.19
C LEU A 214 -9.45 -2.74 -4.50
N GLY A 215 -10.46 -2.11 -5.08
CA GLY A 215 -11.66 -2.78 -5.59
C GLY A 215 -11.31 -3.82 -6.65
N ASN A 216 -10.44 -3.49 -7.61
CA ASN A 216 -9.97 -4.43 -8.62
C ASN A 216 -9.20 -5.61 -8.02
N ILE A 217 -8.35 -5.38 -7.00
CA ILE A 217 -7.66 -6.45 -6.26
C ILE A 217 -8.67 -7.37 -5.56
N ILE A 218 -9.66 -6.79 -4.86
CA ILE A 218 -10.70 -7.55 -4.17
C ILE A 218 -11.53 -8.37 -5.15
N LYS A 219 -11.84 -7.83 -6.34
CA LYS A 219 -12.63 -8.53 -7.35
C LYS A 219 -11.85 -9.69 -7.99
N ASN A 220 -10.62 -9.44 -8.42
CA ASN A 220 -9.92 -10.30 -9.39
C ASN A 220 -8.88 -11.23 -8.76
N ASN A 221 -8.42 -10.97 -7.53
CA ASN A 221 -7.39 -11.81 -6.91
C ASN A 221 -7.99 -13.16 -6.46
N SER A 222 -7.24 -14.26 -6.60
CA SER A 222 -7.69 -15.59 -6.17
C SER A 222 -7.36 -15.91 -4.71
N ILE A 223 -6.50 -15.11 -4.07
CA ILE A 223 -6.04 -15.34 -2.70
C ILE A 223 -6.88 -14.50 -1.75
N PHE A 224 -7.69 -15.15 -0.90
CA PHE A 224 -8.61 -14.45 0.01
C PHE A 224 -7.90 -13.58 1.04
N GLN A 225 -6.70 -13.97 1.48
CA GLN A 225 -5.88 -13.12 2.36
C GLN A 225 -5.55 -11.78 1.72
N VAL A 226 -5.25 -11.76 0.41
CA VAL A 226 -4.97 -10.51 -0.33
C VAL A 226 -6.22 -9.65 -0.40
N LYS A 227 -7.41 -10.23 -0.65
CA LYS A 227 -8.68 -9.50 -0.63
C LYS A 227 -8.95 -8.83 0.73
N LEU A 228 -8.73 -9.57 1.81
CA LEU A 228 -8.91 -9.05 3.16
C LEU A 228 -7.91 -7.91 3.47
N GLN A 229 -6.65 -8.05 3.08
CA GLN A 229 -5.66 -6.97 3.25
C GLN A 229 -5.99 -5.74 2.39
N ALA A 230 -6.51 -5.92 1.18
CA ALA A 230 -6.95 -4.82 0.34
C ALA A 230 -8.13 -4.06 0.98
N LEU A 231 -9.10 -4.77 1.56
CA LEU A 231 -10.20 -4.14 2.30
C LEU A 231 -9.70 -3.39 3.54
N ASN A 232 -8.75 -3.96 4.29
CA ASN A 232 -8.14 -3.28 5.43
C ASN A 232 -7.36 -2.03 5.04
N GLN A 233 -6.69 -2.05 3.88
CA GLN A 233 -6.00 -0.87 3.36
C GLN A 233 -7.00 0.20 2.92
N GLU A 234 -8.12 -0.19 2.32
CA GLU A 234 -9.18 0.75 1.94
C GLU A 234 -9.83 1.41 3.15
N ASP A 235 -10.11 0.64 4.21
CA ASP A 235 -10.66 1.17 5.45
C ASP A 235 -9.80 2.32 6.03
N ARG A 236 -8.47 2.17 5.94
CA ARG A 236 -7.49 3.14 6.43
C ARG A 236 -7.14 4.26 5.45
N SER A 237 -7.56 4.16 4.19
CA SER A 237 -7.19 5.12 3.15
C SER A 237 -7.85 6.48 3.35
N ASN A 238 -7.45 7.48 2.56
CA ASN A 238 -8.10 8.80 2.53
C ASN A 238 -9.25 8.86 1.52
N ALA A 239 -9.74 7.72 1.02
CA ALA A 239 -10.85 7.68 0.08
C ALA A 239 -12.15 8.24 0.72
N PRO A 240 -13.02 8.88 -0.08
CA PRO A 240 -14.34 9.31 0.37
C PRO A 240 -15.18 8.14 0.92
N ALA A 241 -16.09 8.45 1.86
CA ALA A 241 -16.94 7.45 2.51
C ALA A 241 -17.77 6.65 1.50
N GLU A 242 -18.26 7.30 0.45
CA GLU A 242 -19.05 6.69 -0.62
C GLU A 242 -18.26 5.62 -1.36
N LYS A 243 -16.99 5.91 -1.68
CA LYS A 243 -16.09 4.98 -2.36
C LYS A 243 -15.68 3.81 -1.47
N LYS A 244 -15.43 4.09 -0.19
CA LYS A 244 -15.23 3.06 0.83
C LYS A 244 -16.43 2.12 0.95
N ILE A 245 -17.65 2.65 0.92
CA ILE A 245 -18.90 1.85 0.90
C ILE A 245 -18.98 0.98 -0.36
N GLU A 246 -18.64 1.51 -1.54
CA GLU A 246 -18.60 0.73 -2.79
C GLU A 246 -17.64 -0.46 -2.68
N VAL A 247 -16.42 -0.23 -2.19
CA VAL A 247 -15.39 -1.27 -2.02
C VAL A 247 -15.79 -2.29 -0.95
N ALA A 248 -16.33 -1.85 0.18
CA ALA A 248 -16.84 -2.74 1.23
C ALA A 248 -18.01 -3.60 0.72
N THR A 249 -18.93 -3.02 -0.05
CA THR A 249 -20.03 -3.76 -0.69
C THR A 249 -19.49 -4.80 -1.67
N MET A 250 -18.47 -4.45 -2.45
CA MET A 250 -17.79 -5.39 -3.36
C MET A 250 -17.11 -6.53 -2.59
N ALA A 251 -16.44 -6.22 -1.48
CA ALA A 251 -15.80 -7.20 -0.63
C ALA A 251 -16.81 -8.15 0.03
N LEU A 252 -17.95 -7.64 0.49
CA LEU A 252 -19.05 -8.44 1.01
C LEU A 252 -19.55 -9.41 -0.06
N ASN A 253 -19.83 -8.91 -1.28
CA ASN A 253 -20.23 -9.75 -2.41
C ASN A 253 -19.19 -10.84 -2.72
N GLN A 254 -17.91 -10.49 -2.76
CA GLN A 254 -16.83 -11.46 -2.95
C GLN A 254 -16.77 -12.50 -1.82
N GLY A 255 -17.06 -12.10 -0.59
CA GLY A 255 -17.17 -13.01 0.55
C GLY A 255 -18.33 -13.99 0.44
N LEU A 256 -19.38 -13.68 -0.33
CA LEU A 256 -20.56 -14.53 -0.51
C LEU A 256 -20.44 -15.46 -1.72
N ILE A 257 -20.01 -14.93 -2.87
CA ILE A 257 -19.99 -15.72 -4.12
C ILE A 257 -18.84 -16.75 -4.19
N ASN A 258 -17.80 -16.60 -3.36
CA ASN A 258 -16.65 -17.50 -3.36
C ASN A 258 -16.80 -18.59 -2.29
N VAL A 259 -16.39 -19.81 -2.63
CA VAL A 259 -16.42 -20.97 -1.73
C VAL A 259 -15.00 -21.34 -1.32
N GLY A 260 -14.75 -21.39 -0.01
CA GLY A 260 -13.43 -21.76 0.54
C GLY A 260 -13.15 -23.26 0.42
N ARG A 261 -11.95 -23.60 -0.06
CA ARG A 261 -11.55 -24.99 -0.33
C ARG A 261 -11.16 -25.74 0.94
N ASP A 262 -10.67 -25.01 1.93
CA ASP A 262 -10.26 -25.53 3.23
C ASP A 262 -10.80 -24.65 4.38
N ILE A 263 -10.44 -25.01 5.61
CA ILE A 263 -10.87 -24.29 6.83
C ILE A 263 -10.31 -22.86 6.84
N THR A 264 -9.07 -22.67 6.39
CA THR A 264 -8.39 -21.37 6.36
C THR A 264 -9.09 -20.42 5.39
N ASP A 265 -9.39 -20.89 4.18
CA ASP A 265 -10.12 -20.12 3.18
C ASP A 265 -11.50 -19.71 3.68
N ARG A 266 -12.24 -20.64 4.31
CA ARG A 266 -13.56 -20.35 4.89
C ARG A 266 -13.48 -19.28 5.98
N GLN A 267 -12.46 -19.35 6.83
CA GLN A 267 -12.22 -18.35 7.86
C GLN A 267 -11.82 -16.98 7.26
N LEU A 268 -11.00 -16.96 6.20
CA LEU A 268 -10.64 -15.72 5.51
C LEU A 268 -11.86 -15.06 4.83
N LEU A 269 -12.71 -15.86 4.18
CA LEU A 269 -13.96 -15.37 3.60
C LEU A 269 -14.94 -14.86 4.68
N GLN A 270 -15.02 -15.54 5.82
CA GLN A 270 -15.79 -15.07 6.97
C GLN A 270 -15.27 -13.72 7.49
N ASN A 271 -13.95 -13.59 7.67
CA ASN A 271 -13.33 -12.35 8.09
C ASN A 271 -13.55 -11.23 7.07
N LEU A 272 -13.53 -11.54 5.77
CA LEU A 272 -13.83 -10.59 4.71
C LEU A 272 -15.26 -10.06 4.81
N ARG A 273 -16.25 -10.95 5.01
CA ARG A 273 -17.65 -10.55 5.21
C ARG A 273 -17.83 -9.69 6.46
N ILE A 274 -17.29 -10.14 7.60
CA ILE A 274 -17.41 -9.42 8.88
C ILE A 274 -16.76 -8.04 8.76
N LYS A 275 -15.55 -7.94 8.20
CA LYS A 275 -14.86 -6.67 8.02
C LYS A 275 -15.63 -5.72 7.10
N ALA A 276 -16.20 -6.23 6.02
CA ALA A 276 -17.02 -5.43 5.11
C ALA A 276 -18.27 -4.89 5.81
N ILE A 277 -18.97 -5.71 6.59
CA ILE A 277 -20.15 -5.30 7.35
C ILE A 277 -19.80 -4.27 8.43
N GLU A 278 -18.69 -4.47 9.16
CA GLU A 278 -18.18 -3.51 10.14
C GLU A 278 -17.95 -2.14 9.48
N MET A 279 -17.23 -2.13 8.36
CA MET A 279 -16.91 -0.92 7.62
C MET A 279 -18.18 -0.22 7.11
N LEU A 280 -19.13 -0.96 6.53
CA LEU A 280 -20.42 -0.44 6.10
C LEU A 280 -21.20 0.19 7.27
N THR A 281 -21.20 -0.46 8.44
CA THR A 281 -21.89 0.02 9.65
C THR A 281 -21.28 1.33 10.16
N ILE A 282 -19.95 1.40 10.25
CA ILE A 282 -19.23 2.61 10.69
C ILE A 282 -19.50 3.78 9.73
N LEU A 283 -19.50 3.51 8.42
CA LEU A 283 -19.75 4.49 7.38
C LEU A 283 -21.24 4.83 7.19
N LYS A 284 -22.14 4.23 7.99
CA LYS A 284 -23.60 4.45 7.94
C LYS A 284 -24.17 4.24 6.53
N PHE A 285 -23.86 3.09 5.95
CA PHE A 285 -24.32 2.73 4.61
C PHE A 285 -25.84 2.86 4.43
N ASP A 286 -26.25 3.25 3.22
CA ASP A 286 -27.65 3.31 2.79
C ASP A 286 -27.88 2.61 1.44
N SER A 287 -26.89 1.84 0.99
CA SER A 287 -26.88 1.11 -0.28
C SER A 287 -27.84 -0.08 -0.26
N ILE A 288 -28.85 -0.06 -1.16
CA ILE A 288 -29.79 -1.17 -1.38
C ILE A 288 -29.04 -2.47 -1.73
N ARG A 289 -27.94 -2.36 -2.49
CA ARG A 289 -27.13 -3.53 -2.84
C ARG A 289 -26.50 -4.17 -1.61
N ALA A 290 -25.98 -3.38 -0.68
CA ALA A 290 -25.42 -3.91 0.56
C ALA A 290 -26.50 -4.57 1.43
N ILE A 291 -27.71 -3.98 1.48
CA ILE A 291 -28.88 -4.55 2.17
C ILE A 291 -29.22 -5.93 1.59
N SER A 292 -29.33 -6.04 0.26
CA SER A 292 -29.63 -7.32 -0.41
C SER A 292 -28.60 -8.40 -0.09
N LEU A 293 -27.31 -8.07 -0.12
CA LEU A 293 -26.25 -9.04 0.21
C LEU A 293 -26.29 -9.48 1.69
N MET A 294 -26.65 -8.57 2.59
CA MET A 294 -26.85 -8.91 4.01
C MET A 294 -28.12 -9.74 4.22
N GLU A 295 -29.18 -9.51 3.44
CA GLU A 295 -30.40 -10.32 3.42
C GLU A 295 -30.07 -11.77 3.00
N ASP A 296 -29.31 -11.95 1.92
CA ASP A 296 -28.84 -13.28 1.47
C ASP A 296 -28.12 -14.04 2.61
N MET A 297 -27.31 -13.33 3.40
CA MET A 297 -26.62 -13.93 4.56
C MET A 297 -27.55 -14.45 5.64
N LEU A 298 -28.74 -13.86 5.81
CA LEU A 298 -29.70 -14.30 6.82
C LEU A 298 -30.28 -15.67 6.47
N PHE A 299 -30.62 -15.86 5.19
CA PHE A 299 -31.35 -17.03 4.70
C PHE A 299 -30.45 -18.21 4.30
N GLU A 300 -29.20 -17.95 3.92
CA GLU A 300 -28.24 -19.01 3.60
C GLU A 300 -27.53 -19.59 4.84
N ASP A 301 -26.93 -20.78 4.71
CA ASP A 301 -26.22 -21.46 5.82
C ASP A 301 -24.81 -20.89 6.04
N TYR A 302 -24.76 -19.67 6.56
CA TYR A 302 -23.53 -19.00 6.99
C TYR A 302 -23.29 -19.14 8.50
N ASP A 303 -22.02 -18.96 8.88
CA ASP A 303 -21.60 -18.85 10.29
C ASP A 303 -22.44 -17.83 11.08
N ILE A 304 -22.71 -18.19 12.33
CA ILE A 304 -23.55 -17.44 13.27
C ILE A 304 -23.02 -16.01 13.46
N ASN A 305 -21.71 -15.80 13.57
CA ASN A 305 -21.16 -14.45 13.77
C ASN A 305 -21.36 -13.58 12.53
N GLY A 306 -21.26 -14.16 11.34
CA GLY A 306 -21.60 -13.48 10.08
C GLY A 306 -23.05 -13.03 10.05
N LYS A 307 -24.00 -13.92 10.39
CA LYS A 307 -25.43 -13.59 10.48
C LYS A 307 -25.70 -12.49 11.52
N LEU A 308 -25.15 -12.62 12.71
CA LEU A 308 -25.31 -11.62 13.77
C LEU A 308 -24.78 -10.25 13.36
N SER A 309 -23.64 -10.21 12.64
CA SER A 309 -23.09 -8.96 12.11
C SER A 309 -24.03 -8.32 11.08
N ALA A 310 -24.58 -9.12 10.15
CA ALA A 310 -25.53 -8.64 9.14
C ALA A 310 -26.82 -8.11 9.80
N ILE A 311 -27.39 -8.85 10.75
CA ILE A 311 -28.58 -8.44 11.52
C ILE A 311 -28.35 -7.09 12.21
N GLN A 312 -27.20 -6.95 12.89
CA GLN A 312 -26.86 -5.72 13.58
C GLN A 312 -26.74 -4.54 12.61
N ALA A 313 -26.02 -4.72 11.49
CA ALA A 313 -25.84 -3.68 10.49
C ALA A 313 -27.16 -3.23 9.86
N LEU A 314 -28.03 -4.18 9.49
CA LEU A 314 -29.38 -3.90 8.99
C LEU A 314 -30.22 -3.12 10.01
N GLY A 315 -30.09 -3.45 11.30
CA GLY A 315 -30.81 -2.75 12.38
C GLY A 315 -30.43 -1.28 12.56
N PHE A 316 -29.26 -0.86 12.07
CA PHE A 316 -28.80 0.54 12.09
C PHE A 316 -28.95 1.24 10.74
N CYS A 317 -29.34 0.53 9.68
CA CYS A 317 -29.57 1.12 8.37
C CYS A 317 -30.90 1.90 8.37
N PRO A 318 -30.93 3.15 7.88
CA PRO A 318 -32.14 3.99 7.89
C PRO A 318 -33.17 3.62 6.82
N LYS A 319 -32.85 2.67 5.93
CA LYS A 319 -33.68 2.29 4.77
C LYS A 319 -34.79 1.32 5.18
N THR A 320 -35.97 1.49 4.59
CA THR A 320 -37.14 0.62 4.81
C THR A 320 -36.84 -0.82 4.40
N GLU A 321 -36.07 -1.00 3.33
CA GLU A 321 -35.64 -2.28 2.77
C GLU A 321 -34.85 -3.11 3.80
N ALA A 322 -34.07 -2.48 4.68
CA ALA A 322 -33.37 -3.18 5.75
C ALA A 322 -34.33 -3.72 6.82
N ALA A 323 -35.37 -2.94 7.16
CA ALA A 323 -36.43 -3.40 8.06
C ALA A 323 -37.26 -4.52 7.42
N GLU A 324 -37.52 -4.46 6.12
CA GLU A 324 -38.21 -5.52 5.38
C GLU A 324 -37.42 -6.83 5.37
N ALA A 325 -36.11 -6.78 5.11
CA ALA A 325 -35.23 -7.95 5.15
C ALA A 325 -35.26 -8.62 6.54
N LEU A 326 -35.09 -7.82 7.60
CA LEU A 326 -35.17 -8.32 8.97
C LEU A 326 -36.56 -8.88 9.32
N ARG A 327 -37.64 -8.25 8.80
CA ARG A 327 -39.02 -8.67 9.05
C ARG A 327 -39.26 -10.05 8.44
N LYS A 328 -38.95 -10.23 7.15
CA LYS A 328 -39.06 -11.54 6.47
C LYS A 328 -38.25 -12.63 7.18
N PHE A 329 -37.08 -12.26 7.68
CA PHE A 329 -36.24 -13.20 8.41
C PHE A 329 -36.87 -13.61 9.74
N LEU A 330 -37.46 -12.67 10.49
CA LEU A 330 -38.20 -12.99 11.72
C LEU A 330 -39.46 -13.83 11.44
N GLU A 331 -40.18 -13.54 10.37
CA GLU A 331 -41.32 -14.34 9.89
C GLU A 331 -40.91 -15.80 9.71
N THR A 332 -39.81 -16.04 8.98
CA THR A 332 -39.26 -17.40 8.79
C THR A 332 -38.85 -18.07 10.11
N LEU A 333 -38.28 -17.32 11.04
CA LEU A 333 -37.92 -17.86 12.36
C LEU A 333 -39.16 -18.23 13.18
N ASN A 334 -40.20 -17.40 13.14
CA ASN A 334 -41.47 -17.63 13.82
C ASN A 334 -42.14 -18.91 13.31
N ASP A 335 -42.25 -19.05 11.98
CA ASP A 335 -42.87 -20.22 11.34
C ASP A 335 -42.14 -21.51 11.72
N ARG A 336 -40.80 -21.50 11.64
CA ARG A 336 -39.98 -22.65 12.05
C ARG A 336 -40.15 -23.02 13.52
N GLN A 337 -40.27 -22.03 14.39
CA GLN A 337 -40.53 -22.27 15.81
C GLN A 337 -41.89 -22.95 16.03
N GLN A 338 -42.93 -22.49 15.32
CA GLN A 338 -44.27 -23.08 15.38
C GLN A 338 -44.31 -24.51 14.85
N ASP A 339 -43.54 -24.80 13.80
CA ASP A 339 -43.38 -26.14 13.23
C ASP A 339 -42.53 -27.08 14.10
N GLY A 340 -42.07 -26.64 15.28
CA GLY A 340 -41.26 -27.43 16.19
C GLY A 340 -39.81 -27.62 15.72
N LEU A 341 -39.34 -26.74 14.83
CA LEU A 341 -37.97 -26.69 14.29
C LEU A 341 -37.24 -25.43 14.80
N PRO A 342 -37.06 -25.29 16.13
CA PRO A 342 -36.52 -24.08 16.72
C PRO A 342 -35.12 -23.79 16.18
N GLU A 343 -34.78 -22.51 16.12
CA GLU A 343 -33.42 -22.10 15.81
C GLU A 343 -32.48 -22.64 16.89
N LYS A 344 -31.36 -23.25 16.47
CA LYS A 344 -30.41 -23.86 17.40
C LYS A 344 -29.81 -22.82 18.37
N ASP A 345 -29.78 -21.57 17.94
CA ASP A 345 -29.23 -20.45 18.67
C ASP A 345 -30.21 -19.28 18.79
N ASN A 346 -30.82 -19.15 19.97
CA ASN A 346 -31.73 -18.04 20.29
C ASN A 346 -31.08 -16.66 20.17
N ARG A 347 -29.74 -16.55 20.13
CA ARG A 347 -29.05 -15.26 19.90
C ARG A 347 -29.44 -14.66 18.56
N ILE A 348 -29.69 -15.49 17.54
CA ILE A 348 -30.13 -15.01 16.22
C ILE A 348 -31.51 -14.36 16.35
N VAL A 349 -32.49 -15.07 16.92
CA VAL A 349 -33.86 -14.58 17.12
C VAL A 349 -33.88 -13.27 17.93
N ILE A 350 -33.20 -13.25 19.07
CA ILE A 350 -33.12 -12.06 19.94
C ILE A 350 -32.47 -10.89 19.21
N SER A 351 -31.39 -11.14 18.45
CA SER A 351 -30.71 -10.08 17.70
C SER A 351 -31.58 -9.52 16.59
N THR A 352 -32.33 -10.37 15.87
CA THR A 352 -33.28 -9.94 14.83
C THR A 352 -34.37 -9.04 15.42
N ILE A 353 -34.97 -9.46 16.55
CA ILE A 353 -35.98 -8.67 17.27
C ILE A 353 -35.43 -7.31 17.70
N ARG A 354 -34.23 -7.27 18.29
CA ARG A 354 -33.58 -6.03 18.71
C ARG A 354 -33.26 -5.13 17.52
N ALA A 355 -32.76 -5.70 16.42
CA ALA A 355 -32.45 -4.98 15.19
C ALA A 355 -33.72 -4.34 14.60
N LEU A 356 -34.83 -5.08 14.50
CA LEU A 356 -36.13 -4.55 14.08
C LEU A 356 -36.59 -3.38 14.95
N GLY A 357 -36.49 -3.50 16.28
CA GLY A 357 -36.80 -2.40 17.19
C GLY A 357 -35.90 -1.16 16.97
N ASN A 358 -34.65 -1.35 16.56
CA ASN A 358 -33.71 -0.27 16.28
C ASN A 358 -33.97 0.44 14.94
N THR A 359 -34.54 -0.27 13.95
CA THR A 359 -34.96 0.36 12.68
C THR A 359 -36.03 1.43 12.85
N LYS A 360 -36.80 1.37 13.96
CA LYS A 360 -37.99 2.21 14.21
C LYS A 360 -39.04 2.16 13.10
N ASN A 361 -39.01 1.13 12.26
CA ASN A 361 -39.94 0.98 11.15
C ASN A 361 -41.18 0.18 11.57
N LYS A 362 -42.37 0.76 11.39
CA LYS A 362 -43.64 0.12 11.77
C LYS A 362 -43.96 -1.15 11.00
N LEU A 363 -43.31 -1.40 9.86
CA LEU A 363 -43.42 -2.65 9.11
C LEU A 363 -43.03 -3.89 9.93
N ALA A 364 -42.19 -3.71 10.95
CA ALA A 364 -41.78 -4.78 11.86
C ALA A 364 -42.88 -5.25 12.82
N TYR A 365 -43.94 -4.44 13.02
CA TYR A 365 -44.91 -4.66 14.09
C TYR A 365 -45.62 -6.03 14.04
N PRO A 366 -46.14 -6.51 12.88
CA PRO A 366 -46.86 -7.78 12.83
C PRO A 366 -46.01 -8.97 13.32
N GLU A 367 -44.77 -9.08 12.82
CA GLU A 367 -43.88 -10.19 13.17
C GLU A 367 -43.43 -10.15 14.63
N LEU A 368 -43.21 -8.96 15.18
CA LEU A 368 -42.88 -8.80 16.59
C LEU A 368 -44.04 -9.22 17.51
N VAL A 369 -45.30 -9.03 17.08
CA VAL A 369 -46.47 -9.54 17.81
C VAL A 369 -46.57 -11.06 17.69
N GLN A 370 -46.29 -11.62 16.51
CA GLN A 370 -46.34 -13.07 16.27
C GLN A 370 -45.37 -13.86 17.16
N VAL A 371 -44.24 -13.28 17.58
CA VAL A 371 -43.31 -13.89 18.56
C VAL A 371 -44.03 -14.40 19.81
N LYS A 372 -45.09 -13.72 20.28
CA LYS A 372 -45.86 -14.13 21.47
C LYS A 372 -46.64 -15.43 21.27
N PHE A 373 -47.02 -15.71 20.03
CA PHE A 373 -47.84 -16.86 19.65
C PHE A 373 -47.01 -17.96 18.98
N ALA A 374 -45.74 -17.70 18.69
CA ALA A 374 -44.84 -18.65 18.05
C ALA A 374 -44.30 -19.73 19.01
N GLY A 375 -44.59 -19.64 20.32
CA GLY A 375 -44.15 -20.64 21.30
C GLY A 375 -42.70 -20.46 21.76
N TYR A 376 -42.16 -19.24 21.68
CA TYR A 376 -40.86 -18.91 22.26
C TYR A 376 -40.90 -18.80 23.80
N GLY A 377 -39.73 -18.96 24.43
CA GLY A 377 -39.56 -18.73 25.85
C GLY A 377 -39.76 -17.26 26.27
N SER A 378 -40.03 -17.04 27.56
CA SER A 378 -40.35 -15.72 28.13
C SER A 378 -39.27 -14.65 27.89
N SER A 379 -38.00 -15.04 27.79
CA SER A 379 -36.90 -14.12 27.49
C SER A 379 -37.03 -13.49 26.10
N VAL A 380 -37.36 -14.27 25.08
CA VAL A 380 -37.53 -13.81 23.69
C VAL A 380 -38.78 -12.94 23.58
N VAL A 381 -39.88 -13.36 24.22
CA VAL A 381 -41.13 -12.59 24.27
C VAL A 381 -40.92 -11.20 24.88
N ARG A 382 -40.15 -11.10 25.96
CA ARG A 382 -39.82 -9.81 26.59
C ARG A 382 -39.06 -8.89 25.64
N GLU A 383 -38.09 -9.41 24.88
CA GLU A 383 -37.34 -8.62 23.90
C GLU A 383 -38.24 -8.09 22.78
N ALA A 384 -39.23 -8.88 22.33
CA ALA A 384 -40.20 -8.44 21.34
C ALA A 384 -41.08 -7.30 21.86
N GLU A 385 -41.51 -7.36 23.12
CA GLU A 385 -42.25 -6.26 23.76
C GLU A 385 -41.42 -4.98 23.87
N GLU A 386 -40.13 -5.09 24.17
CA GLU A 386 -39.21 -3.95 24.19
C GLU A 386 -39.00 -3.36 22.78
N ALA A 387 -38.87 -4.20 21.76
CA ALA A 387 -38.77 -3.77 20.37
C ALA A 387 -40.05 -3.03 19.92
N ILE A 388 -41.24 -3.54 20.23
CA ILE A 388 -42.52 -2.88 19.93
C ILE A 388 -42.61 -1.50 20.60
N LYS A 389 -42.18 -1.39 21.86
CA LYS A 389 -42.14 -0.09 22.56
C LYS A 389 -41.24 0.92 21.84
N LYS A 390 -40.14 0.48 21.22
CA LYS A 390 -39.26 1.36 20.43
C LYS A 390 -39.91 1.85 19.13
N LEU A 391 -40.77 1.05 18.50
CA LEU A 391 -41.48 1.46 17.27
C LEU A 391 -42.55 2.54 17.50
N ASN A 392 -43.04 2.64 18.74
CA ASN A 392 -44.10 3.57 19.14
C ASN A 392 -43.57 4.89 19.75
N LYS A 393 -42.24 5.04 19.84
CA LYS A 393 -41.56 6.29 20.24
C LYS A 393 -41.01 6.98 19.00
#